data_AF-A0A0F7JQY9-F1
#
_entry.id   AF-A0A0F7JQY9-F1
#
_cell.length_a   1.000
_cell.length_b   1.000
_cell.length_c   1.000
_cell.angle_alpha   90.00
_cell.angle_beta   90.00
_cell.angle_gamma   90.00
#
_symmetry.space_group_name_H-M   'P 1'
#
loop_
_entity.id
_entity.type
_entity.pdbx_description
1 polymer ?
#
loop_
_entity_poly.entity_id
_entity_poly.type
_entity_poly.pdbx_seq_one_letter_code
_entity_poly.pdbx_strand_id
1 'polypeptide(L)' 'MRPDLLRPLLGTLGLLIGFTLYALAGKLAEPWQSAAIGGMFALLGVGAWVYARGERWIQGLGLLLLIYGLLRATVLR' A
#
# COMPACT_ATOMS: atom_id res chain seq x y z
N MET A 1 -13.69 29.76 1.37
CA MET A 1 -13.12 28.44 1.70
C MET A 1 -11.62 28.52 1.47
N ARG A 2 -10.78 28.41 2.51
CA ARG A 2 -9.33 28.32 2.30
C ARG A 2 -9.08 26.97 1.61
N PRO A 3 -8.32 26.90 0.51
CA PRO A 3 -7.91 25.60 -0.01
C PRO A 3 -7.12 24.91 1.10
N ASP A 4 -7.58 23.74 1.53
CA ASP A 4 -6.83 22.87 2.45
C ASP A 4 -5.58 22.38 1.72
N LEU A 5 -4.58 23.25 1.58
CA LEU A 5 -3.28 22.98 0.94
C LEU A 5 -2.56 21.81 1.61
N LEU A 6 -2.91 21.49 2.84
CA LEU A 6 -2.44 20.31 3.57
C LEU A 6 -2.82 19.01 2.87
N ARG A 7 -4.00 18.92 2.26
CA ARG A 7 -4.50 17.69 1.63
C ARG A 7 -3.68 17.27 0.41
N PRO A 8 -3.41 18.14 -0.59
CA PRO A 8 -2.51 17.80 -1.68
C PRO A 8 -1.07 17.63 -1.20
N LEU A 9 -0.60 18.40 -0.21
CA LEU A 9 0.76 18.23 0.34
C LEU A 9 0.96 16.84 0.97
N LEU A 10 0.03 16.40 1.82
CA LEU A 10 0.05 15.07 2.42
C LEU A 10 -0.06 13.97 1.37
N GLY A 11 -0.87 14.18 0.32
CA GLY A 11 -0.95 13.28 -0.82
C GLY A 11 0.39 13.13 -1.55
N THR A 12 1.04 14.24 -1.88
CA THR A 12 2.35 14.24 -2.55
C THR A 12 3.44 13.61 -1.68
N LEU A 13 3.47 13.94 -0.39
CA LEU A 13 4.42 13.34 0.55
C LEU A 13 4.21 11.83 0.68
N GLY A 14 2.95 11.39 0.85
CA GLY A 14 2.62 9.97 0.89
C GLY A 14 3.03 9.24 -0.38
N LEU A 15 2.81 9.86 -1.54
CA LEU A 15 3.23 9.31 -2.83
C LEU A 15 4.75 9.16 -2.93
N LEU A 16 5.51 10.22 -2.60
CA LEU A 16 6.97 10.20 -2.60
C LEU A 16 7.52 9.14 -1.66
N ILE A 17 6.98 9.05 -0.45
CA ILE A 17 7.37 8.04 0.54
C ILE A 17 7.08 6.64 -0.01
N GLY A 18 5.87 6.40 -0.52
CA GLY A 18 5.46 5.10 -1.06
C GLY A 18 6.36 4.62 -2.19
N PHE A 19 6.61 5.47 -3.20
CA PHE A 19 7.48 5.12 -4.32
C PHE A 19 8.93 4.90 -3.90
N THR A 20 9.44 5.72 -2.99
CA THR A 20 10.81 5.57 -2.48
C THR A 20 10.98 4.27 -1.71
N LEU A 21 10.04 3.95 -0.81
CA LEU A 21 10.04 2.70 -0.06
C LEU A 21 9.94 1.49 -0.99
N TYR A 22 9.07 1.53 -1.99
CA TYR A 22 8.95 0.45 -2.97
C TYR A 22 10.23 0.25 -3.78
N ALA A 23 10.87 1.33 -4.23
CA ALA A 23 12.14 1.27 -4.95
C ALA A 23 13.29 0.73 -4.09
N LEU A 24 13.31 1.07 -2.79
CA LEU A 24 14.26 0.51 -1.84
C LEU A 24 13.98 -0.98 -1.57
N ALA A 25 12.70 -1.37 -1.44
CA ALA A 25 12.29 -2.75 -1.23
C ALA A 25 12.75 -3.67 -2.37
N GLY A 26 12.69 -3.18 -3.62
CA GLY A 26 13.17 -3.90 -4.80
C GLY A 26 14.68 -4.14 -4.85
N LYS A 27 15.47 -3.53 -3.95
CA LYS A 27 16.92 -3.76 -3.86
C LYS A 27 17.30 -4.82 -2.82
N LEU A 28 16.35 -5.32 -2.04
CA LEU A 28 16.64 -6.41 -1.11
C LEU A 28 16.83 -7.73 -1.88
N ALA A 29 17.54 -8.67 -1.27
CA ALA A 29 17.59 -10.04 -1.77
C ALA A 29 16.31 -10.79 -1.39
N GLU A 30 15.95 -11.80 -2.18
CA GLU A 30 14.94 -12.79 -1.78
C GLU A 30 15.39 -13.51 -0.48
N PRO A 31 14.48 -13.79 0.47
CA PRO A 31 13.01 -13.60 0.43
C PRO A 31 12.52 -12.22 0.93
N TRP A 32 13.44 -11.35 1.36
CA TRP A 32 13.10 -10.10 2.03
C TRP A 32 12.47 -9.07 1.10
N GLN A 33 12.84 -9.10 -0.18
CA GLN A 33 12.18 -8.29 -1.22
C GLN A 33 10.69 -8.63 -1.32
N SER A 34 10.36 -9.91 -1.53
CA SER A 34 8.98 -10.35 -1.64
C SER A 34 8.19 -10.16 -0.34
N ALA A 35 8.79 -10.39 0.83
CA ALA A 35 8.17 -10.10 2.12
C ALA A 35 7.88 -8.61 2.32
N ALA A 36 8.84 -7.73 2.00
CA ALA A 36 8.69 -6.27 2.17
C ALA A 36 7.63 -5.71 1.22
N ILE A 37 7.69 -6.08 -0.07
CA ILE A 37 6.71 -5.64 -1.06
C ILE A 37 5.32 -6.19 -0.71
N GLY A 38 5.21 -7.47 -0.38
CA GLY A 38 3.97 -8.08 0.04
C GLY A 38 3.37 -7.38 1.28
N GLY A 39 4.19 -7.08 2.27
CA GLY A 39 3.79 -6.32 3.46
C GLY A 39 3.27 -4.92 3.13
N MET A 40 3.91 -4.20 2.22
CA MET A 40 3.43 -2.87 1.78
C MET A 40 2.03 -2.94 1.15
N PHE A 41 1.79 -3.91 0.27
CA PHE A 41 0.48 -4.10 -0.36
C PHE A 41 -0.57 -4.57 0.66
N ALA A 42 -0.19 -5.42 1.61
CA ALA A 42 -1.08 -5.84 2.68
C ALA A 42 -1.52 -4.66 3.55
N LEU A 43 -0.57 -3.83 4.01
CA LEU A 43 -0.87 -2.62 4.79
C LEU A 43 -1.73 -1.63 4.01
N LEU A 44 -1.48 -1.46 2.71
CA LEU A 44 -2.31 -0.62 1.85
C LEU A 44 -3.74 -1.17 1.75
N GLY A 45 -3.89 -2.49 1.61
CA GLY A 45 -5.19 -3.18 1.60
C GLY A 45 -5.97 -2.99 2.89
N VAL A 46 -5.31 -3.16 4.05
CA VAL A 46 -5.91 -2.87 5.37
C VAL A 46 -6.31 -1.40 5.46
N GLY A 47 -5.43 -0.49 5.06
CA GLY A 47 -5.70 0.95 5.07
C GLY A 47 -6.92 1.32 4.23
N ALA A 48 -7.02 0.78 3.00
CA ALA A 48 -8.15 0.99 2.11
C ALA A 48 -9.46 0.45 2.70
N TRP A 49 -9.42 -0.75 3.30
CA TRP A 49 -10.58 -1.35 3.96
C TRP A 49 -11.08 -0.50 5.14
N VAL A 50 -10.17 -0.04 6.00
CA VAL A 50 -10.50 0.79 7.17
C VAL A 50 -11.02 2.17 6.75
N TYR A 51 -10.41 2.77 5.73
CA TYR A 51 -10.80 4.09 5.22
C TYR A 51 -12.18 4.05 4.55
N ALA A 52 -12.47 2.99 3.79
CA ALA A 52 -13.66 2.89 2.96
C ALA A 52 -14.81 2.09 3.59
N ARG A 53 -15.01 2.15 4.91
CA ARG A 53 -16.08 1.40 5.60
C ARG A 53 -17.51 1.61 5.05
N GLY A 54 -17.75 2.65 4.25
CA GLY A 54 -19.03 2.89 3.56
C GLY A 54 -19.07 2.54 2.07
N GLU A 55 -17.94 2.20 1.43
CA GLU A 55 -17.85 2.02 -0.02
C GLU A 55 -17.40 0.60 -0.39
N ARG A 56 -18.33 -0.20 -0.90
CA ARG A 56 -18.10 -1.63 -1.20
C ARG A 56 -17.05 -1.84 -2.27
N TRP A 57 -16.94 -0.92 -3.23
CA TRP A 57 -15.95 -1.02 -4.30
C TRP A 57 -14.52 -0.93 -3.77
N ILE A 58 -14.26 0.06 -2.91
CA ILE A 58 -12.93 0.28 -2.34
C ILE A 58 -12.60 -0.81 -1.31
N GLN A 59 -13.59 -1.33 -0.58
CA GLN A 59 -13.38 -2.51 0.27
C GLN A 59 -12.95 -3.74 -0.54
N GLY A 60 -13.61 -4.00 -1.68
CA GLY A 60 -13.22 -5.07 -2.60
C GLY A 60 -11.78 -4.92 -3.08
N LEU A 61 -11.38 -3.71 -3.48
CA LEU A 61 -9.99 -3.41 -3.84
C LEU A 61 -9.03 -3.60 -2.67
N GLY A 62 -9.39 -3.15 -1.46
CA GLY A 62 -8.59 -3.31 -0.25
C GLY A 62 -8.34 -4.79 0.07
N LEU A 63 -9.37 -5.63 -0.05
CA LEU A 63 -9.25 -7.08 0.15
C LEU A 63 -8.37 -7.72 -0.93
N LEU A 64 -8.52 -7.32 -2.19
CA LEU A 64 -7.68 -7.81 -3.28
C LEU A 64 -6.20 -7.48 -3.06
N LEU A 65 -5.90 -6.24 -2.65
CA LEU A 65 -4.56 -5.79 -2.29
C LEU A 65 -3.99 -6.57 -1.10
N LEU A 66 -4.83 -6.83 -0.09
CA LEU A 66 -4.45 -7.63 1.08
C LEU A 66 -4.05 -9.06 0.68
N ILE A 67 -4.91 -9.73 -0.09
CA ILE A 67 -4.68 -11.09 -0.56
C ILE A 67 -3.41 -11.15 -1.41
N TYR A 68 -3.26 -10.23 -2.36
CA TYR A 68 -2.06 -10.14 -3.19
C TYR A 68 -0.80 -9.95 -2.35
N GLY A 69 -0.84 -9.02 -1.39
CA GLY A 69 0.28 -8.74 -0.49
C GLY A 69 0.70 -9.97 0.31
N LEU A 70 -0.27 -10.70 0.88
CA LEU A 70 -0.01 -11.94 1.63
C LEU A 70 0.57 -13.04 0.74
N LEU A 71 -0.02 -13.27 -0.44
CA LEU A 71 0.48 -14.26 -1.40
C LEU A 71 1.89 -13.93 -1.85
N ARG A 72 2.19 -12.66 -2.09
CA ARG A 72 3.53 -12.22 -2.47
C ARG A 72 4.55 -12.33 -1.34
N ALA A 73 4.14 -12.07 -0.10
CA ALA A 73 5.04 -12.23 1.03
C ALA A 73 5.42 -13.70 1.32
N THR A 74 4.57 -14.66 0.93
CA THR A 74 4.67 -16.06 1.41
C THR A 74 4.89 -17.09 0.31
N VAL A 75 4.26 -16.91 -0.85
CA VAL A 75 4.18 -17.93 -1.92
C VAL A 75 4.87 -17.46 -3.20
N LEU A 76 4.66 -16.22 -3.63
CA LEU A 76 5.21 -15.68 -4.87
C LEU A 76 6.57 -15.05 -4.58
N ARG A 77 7.64 -15.76 -4.91
CA ARG A 77 9.03 -15.30 -4.82
C ARG A 77 9.52 -14.87 -6.20
#